data_AF-A0A7X1DZT0-F1
#
_entry.id   AF-A0A7X1DZT0-F1
#
_cell.length_a   1.000
_cell.length_b   1.000
_cell.length_c   1.000
_cell.angle_alpha   90.00
_cell.angle_beta   90.00
_cell.angle_gamma   90.00
#
_symmetry.space_group_name_H-M   'P 1'
#
loop_
_entity.id
_entity.type
_entity.pdbx_description
1 polymer ?
#
loop_
_entity_poly.entity_id
_entity_poly.type
_entity_poly.pdbx_seq_one_letter_code
_entity_poly.pdbx_strand_id
1 'polypeptide(L)'
;MEMLVFTLISIALLSLGAWGILSGRLYRKPFTLYLIGFLLALGGGYIAYGLDLGSQNDTVSTFFTHLKLASSFVSYTIAAAGGSLIASGIVLKAQHQAKKDHLRAKAFVELILKSIRIIQLSAQEILDDPERFPLEQQEKRLQYLRQRFFDQQIALREATDRLERMEYL
;
A
#
# COMPACT_ATOMS: atom_id res chain seq x y z
N MET A 1 10.00 41.54 15.37
CA MET A 1 10.21 40.53 16.43
C MET A 1 9.08 39.51 16.49
N GLU A 2 7.81 39.91 16.43
CA GLU A 2 6.67 38.98 16.53
C GLU A 2 6.68 37.85 15.48
N MET A 3 7.02 38.17 14.22
CA MET A 3 7.07 37.18 13.13
C MET A 3 8.19 36.12 13.30
N LEU A 4 9.30 36.47 13.95
CA LEU A 4 10.43 35.57 14.25
C LEU A 4 10.11 34.63 15.41
N VAL A 5 9.39 35.13 16.42
CA VAL A 5 8.90 34.30 17.53
C VAL A 5 7.87 33.31 17.00
N PHE A 6 6.99 33.74 16.09
CA PHE A 6 6.01 32.87 15.46
C PHE A 6 6.64 31.76 14.61
N THR A 7 7.71 32.04 13.86
CA THR A 7 8.45 31.02 13.10
C THR A 7 9.20 30.05 14.03
N LEU A 8 9.81 30.52 15.12
CA LEU A 8 10.44 29.65 16.14
C LEU A 8 9.43 28.72 16.82
N ILE A 9 8.26 29.25 17.20
CA ILE A 9 7.16 28.45 17.77
C ILE A 9 6.66 27.43 16.75
N SER A 10 6.56 27.80 15.48
CA SER A 10 6.13 26.89 14.40
C SER A 10 7.15 25.76 14.17
N ILE A 11 8.45 26.04 14.25
CA ILE A 11 9.52 25.03 14.17
C ILE A 11 9.44 24.07 15.38
N ALA A 12 9.20 24.59 16.59
CA ALA A 12 9.03 23.78 17.79
C ALA A 12 7.78 22.88 17.71
N LEU A 13 6.66 23.40 17.20
CA LEU A 13 5.44 22.62 16.98
C LEU A 13 5.62 21.54 15.89
N LEU A 14 6.32 21.84 14.80
CA LEU A 14 6.60 20.86 13.74
C LEU A 14 7.54 19.75 14.22
N SER A 15 8.55 20.07 15.02
CA SER A 15 9.46 19.06 15.59
C SER A 15 8.77 18.16 16.61
N LEU A 16 7.91 18.72 17.48
CA LEU A 16 7.05 17.94 18.39
C LEU A 16 6.04 17.07 17.63
N GLY A 17 5.45 17.60 16.56
CA GLY A 17 4.55 16.86 15.67
C GLY A 17 5.24 15.69 14.98
N ALA A 18 6.44 15.92 14.43
CA ALA A 18 7.26 14.89 13.80
C ALA A 18 7.60 13.76 14.79
N TRP A 19 7.91 14.09 16.05
CA TRP A 19 8.15 13.09 17.11
C TRP A 19 6.89 12.27 17.44
N GLY A 20 5.71 12.91 17.47
CA GLY A 20 4.43 12.23 17.65
C GLY A 20 4.09 11.26 16.50
N ILE A 21 4.53 11.58 15.27
CA ILE A 21 4.33 10.73 14.08
C ILE A 21 5.22 9.48 14.12
N LEU A 22 6.43 9.60 14.68
CA LEU A 22 7.37 8.51 14.91
C LEU A 22 6.90 7.48 15.95
N SER A 23 5.84 7.75 16.72
CA SER A 23 5.24 6.81 17.69
C SER A 23 4.54 5.58 17.05
N GLY A 24 4.70 5.37 15.74
CA GLY A 24 4.31 4.15 15.02
C GLY A 24 2.81 3.98 14.73
N ARG A 25 1.93 4.68 15.46
CA ARG A 25 0.47 4.56 15.30
C ARG A 25 -0.03 5.19 13.99
N LEU A 26 0.59 6.29 13.55
CA LEU A 26 0.21 7.02 12.33
C LEU A 26 0.74 6.37 11.04
N TYR A 27 1.85 5.63 11.12
CA TYR A 27 2.47 4.97 9.96
C TYR A 27 1.59 3.89 9.31
N ARG A 28 0.53 3.44 10.00
CA ARG A 28 -0.39 2.41 9.51
C ARG A 28 -1.40 2.93 8.48
N LYS A 29 -1.55 4.25 8.30
CA LYS A 29 -2.51 4.83 7.36
C LYS A 29 -1.80 5.63 6.27
N PRO A 30 -1.78 5.16 5.01
CA PRO A 30 -1.06 5.82 3.93
C PRO A 30 -1.57 7.23 3.62
N PHE A 31 -2.88 7.47 3.80
CA PHE A 31 -3.47 8.80 3.63
C PHE A 31 -2.97 9.81 4.67
N THR A 32 -2.76 9.35 5.90
CA THR A 32 -2.29 10.20 6.99
C THR A 32 -0.82 10.58 6.80
N LEU A 33 0.01 9.64 6.33
CA LEU A 33 1.39 9.89 5.90
C LEU A 33 1.48 10.94 4.78
N TYR A 34 0.65 10.81 3.75
CA TYR A 34 0.57 11.77 2.64
C TYR A 34 0.17 13.17 3.13
N LEU A 35 -0.91 13.26 3.91
CA LEU A 35 -1.42 14.53 4.42
C LEU A 35 -0.38 15.24 5.30
N ILE A 36 0.33 14.48 6.14
CA ILE A 36 1.37 15.01 7.02
C ILE A 36 2.59 15.47 6.23
N GLY A 37 3.05 14.68 5.25
CA GLY A 37 4.15 15.09 4.37
C GLY A 37 3.82 16.37 3.60
N PHE A 38 2.57 16.50 3.14
CA PHE A 38 2.07 17.70 2.46
C PHE A 38 2.00 18.92 3.40
N LEU A 39 1.48 18.75 4.62
CA LEU A 39 1.43 19.82 5.62
C LEU A 39 2.83 20.24 6.08
N LEU A 40 3.76 19.29 6.24
CA LEU A 40 5.17 19.61 6.49
C LEU A 40 5.75 20.43 5.34
N ALA A 41 5.55 20.01 4.09
CA ALA A 41 6.07 20.73 2.93
C ALA A 41 5.54 22.19 2.86
N LEU A 42 4.25 22.40 3.11
CA LEU A 42 3.65 23.73 3.20
C LEU A 42 4.20 24.56 4.37
N GLY A 43 4.29 23.95 5.56
CA GLY A 43 4.82 24.60 6.76
C GLY A 43 6.29 24.98 6.62
N GLY A 44 7.10 24.11 6.03
CA GLY A 44 8.51 24.37 5.74
C GLY A 44 8.70 25.49 4.72
N GLY A 45 7.88 25.52 3.67
CA GLY A 45 7.88 26.62 2.70
C GLY A 45 7.52 27.97 3.35
N TYR A 46 6.54 27.98 4.25
CA TYR A 46 6.17 29.19 5.00
C TYR A 46 7.29 29.67 5.95
N ILE A 47 7.94 28.75 6.66
CA ILE A 47 9.07 29.06 7.55
C ILE A 47 10.26 29.59 6.74
N ALA A 48 10.57 28.97 5.59
CA ALA A 48 11.64 29.42 4.71
C ALA A 48 11.35 30.83 4.17
N TYR A 49 10.11 31.11 3.78
CA TYR A 49 9.67 32.44 3.35
C TYR A 49 9.81 33.49 4.47
N GLY A 50 9.41 33.16 5.71
CA GLY A 50 9.56 34.04 6.86
C GLY A 50 11.02 34.34 7.23
N LEU A 51 11.91 33.35 7.08
CA LEU A 51 13.35 33.53 7.28
C LEU A 51 14.00 34.35 6.14
N ASP A 52 13.54 34.22 4.90
CA ASP A 52 14.04 35.02 3.78
C ASP A 52 13.63 36.49 3.92
N LEU A 53 12.38 36.77 4.28
CA LEU A 53 11.89 38.12 4.63
C LEU A 53 12.67 38.73 5.81
N GLY A 54 12.97 37.94 6.84
CA GLY A 54 13.80 38.38 7.97
C GLY A 54 15.23 38.71 7.56
N SER A 55 15.78 38.04 6.54
CA SER A 55 17.12 38.30 6.01
C SER A 55 17.21 39.60 5.18
N GLN A 56 16.08 40.07 4.65
CA GLN A 56 15.98 41.33 3.91
C GLN A 56 15.80 42.56 4.81
N ASN A 57 15.65 42.37 6.12
CA ASN A 57 15.47 43.45 7.09
C ASN A 57 16.82 43.80 7.74
N ASP A 58 17.31 45.03 7.52
CA ASP A 58 18.66 45.48 7.89
C ASP A 58 18.97 45.39 9.39
N THR A 59 17.96 45.48 10.26
CA THR A 59 18.13 45.37 11.72
C THR A 59 18.23 43.92 12.20
N VAL A 60 17.73 42.96 11.42
CA VAL A 60 17.71 41.53 11.79
C VAL A 60 18.90 40.81 11.15
N SER A 61 19.28 41.20 9.94
CA SER A 61 20.45 40.67 9.23
C SER A 61 21.77 40.98 9.95
N THR A 62 21.82 42.08 10.72
CA THR A 62 22.98 42.46 11.55
C THR A 62 23.20 41.51 12.73
N PHE A 63 22.13 40.96 13.33
CA PHE A 63 22.23 39.99 14.42
C PHE A 63 22.29 38.54 13.92
N PHE A 64 21.71 38.25 12.76
CA PHE A 64 21.67 36.91 12.18
C PHE A 64 22.12 36.92 10.71
N THR A 65 23.43 36.93 10.52
CA THR A 65 24.11 37.00 9.21
C THR A 65 23.86 35.78 8.30
N HIS A 66 23.48 34.62 8.85
CA HIS A 66 23.30 33.38 8.09
C HIS A 66 21.83 32.97 7.90
N LEU A 67 20.88 33.87 8.15
CA LEU A 67 19.45 33.57 8.11
C LEU A 67 18.97 33.03 6.74
N LYS A 68 19.54 33.55 5.64
CA LYS A 68 19.25 33.09 4.27
C LYS A 68 19.74 31.67 3.98
N LEU A 69 20.90 31.31 4.55
CA LEU A 69 21.46 29.95 4.45
C LEU A 69 20.60 28.97 5.26
N ALA A 70 20.24 29.35 6.49
CA ALA A 70 19.36 28.56 7.36
C ALA A 70 17.98 28.33 6.72
N SER A 71 17.39 29.36 6.09
CA SER A 71 16.14 29.23 5.32
C SER A 71 16.24 28.16 4.23
N SER A 72 17.31 28.20 3.45
CA SER A 72 17.55 27.23 2.38
C SER A 72 17.68 25.81 2.92
N PHE A 73 18.45 25.60 3.99
CA PHE A 73 18.60 24.29 4.63
C PHE A 73 17.29 23.74 5.20
N VAL A 74 16.51 24.59 5.86
CA VAL A 74 15.20 24.20 6.42
C VAL A 74 14.23 23.82 5.30
N SER A 75 14.18 24.61 4.22
CA SER A 75 13.36 24.31 3.04
C SER A 75 13.72 22.97 2.41
N TYR A 76 15.00 22.73 2.13
CA TYR A 76 15.47 21.47 1.54
C TYR A 76 15.21 20.26 2.43
N THR A 77 15.47 20.38 3.74
CA THR A 77 15.28 19.28 4.69
C THR A 77 13.81 18.92 4.83
N ILE A 78 12.93 19.92 4.92
CA ILE A 78 11.49 19.68 5.04
C ILE A 78 10.91 19.14 3.74
N ALA A 79 11.35 19.64 2.58
CA ALA A 79 10.97 19.09 1.28
C ALA A 79 11.41 17.63 1.12
N ALA A 80 12.65 17.29 1.52
CA ALA A 80 13.16 15.92 1.50
C ALA A 80 12.40 14.99 2.46
N ALA A 81 12.13 15.45 3.69
CA ALA A 81 11.37 14.69 4.67
C ALA A 81 9.91 14.47 4.24
N GLY A 82 9.25 15.52 3.73
CA GLY A 82 7.90 15.45 3.18
C GLY A 82 7.80 14.52 1.97
N GLY A 83 8.74 14.63 1.04
CA GLY A 83 8.85 13.73 -0.12
C GLY A 83 9.06 12.26 0.27
N SER A 84 9.92 12.01 1.27
CA SER A 84 10.16 10.65 1.80
C SER A 84 8.92 10.05 2.47
N LEU A 85 8.15 10.84 3.23
CA LEU A 85 6.90 10.41 3.84
C LEU A 85 5.84 10.07 2.78
N ILE A 86 5.72 10.89 1.73
CA ILE A 86 4.80 10.64 0.61
C ILE A 86 5.19 9.36 -0.13
N ALA A 87 6.47 9.19 -0.49
CA ALA A 87 6.97 7.99 -1.14
C ALA A 87 6.71 6.74 -0.30
N SER A 88 7.01 6.81 1.01
CA SER A 88 6.72 5.73 1.96
C SER A 88 5.24 5.38 2.00
N GLY A 89 4.35 6.37 2.01
CA GLY A 89 2.89 6.16 1.98
C GLY A 89 2.41 5.47 0.69
N ILE A 90 2.98 5.83 -0.46
CA ILE A 90 2.67 5.20 -1.76
C ILE A 90 3.12 3.74 -1.77
N VAL A 91 4.36 3.48 -1.35
CA VAL A 91 4.92 2.11 -1.25
C VAL A 91 4.07 1.27 -0.30
N LEU A 92 3.70 1.79 0.87
CA LEU A 92 2.89 1.06 1.83
C LEU A 92 1.50 0.71 1.27
N LYS A 93 0.89 1.63 0.52
CA LYS A 93 -0.39 1.39 -0.16
C LYS A 93 -0.25 0.32 -1.24
N ALA A 94 0.80 0.39 -2.05
CA ALA A 94 1.09 -0.59 -3.10
C ALA A 94 1.32 -1.99 -2.50
N GLN A 95 2.12 -2.10 -1.45
CA GLN A 95 2.34 -3.36 -0.71
C GLN A 95 1.04 -3.92 -0.13
N HIS A 96 0.19 -3.07 0.47
CA HIS A 96 -1.08 -3.51 1.02
C HIS A 96 -2.03 -4.04 -0.07
N GLN A 97 -2.05 -3.38 -1.23
CA GLN A 97 -2.86 -3.81 -2.37
C GLN A 97 -2.32 -5.12 -2.96
N ALA A 98 -1.00 -5.24 -3.17
CA ALA A 98 -0.35 -6.45 -3.63
C ALA A 98 -0.64 -7.65 -2.70
N LYS A 99 -0.53 -7.45 -1.38
CA LYS A 99 -0.86 -8.49 -0.39
C LYS A 99 -2.33 -8.92 -0.47
N LYS A 100 -3.25 -7.97 -0.64
CA LYS A 100 -4.68 -8.25 -0.78
C LYS A 100 -4.98 -9.05 -2.05
N ASP A 101 -4.35 -8.70 -3.16
CA ASP A 101 -4.54 -9.38 -4.44
C ASP A 101 -3.92 -10.78 -4.42
N HIS A 102 -2.76 -10.96 -3.79
CA HIS A 102 -2.16 -12.27 -3.53
C HIS A 102 -3.09 -13.18 -2.70
N LEU A 103 -3.67 -12.66 -1.60
CA LEU A 103 -4.61 -13.42 -0.78
C LEU A 103 -5.88 -13.83 -1.57
N ARG A 104 -6.37 -12.95 -2.44
CA ARG A 104 -7.50 -13.26 -3.33
C ARG A 104 -7.17 -14.34 -4.34
N ALA A 105 -6.00 -14.27 -4.97
CA ALA A 105 -5.53 -15.29 -5.90
C ALA A 105 -5.38 -16.66 -5.20
N LYS A 106 -4.83 -16.68 -3.98
CA LYS A 106 -4.75 -17.91 -3.17
C LYS A 106 -6.12 -18.50 -2.85
N ALA A 107 -7.07 -17.67 -2.45
CA ALA A 107 -8.45 -18.10 -2.18
C ALA A 107 -9.13 -18.68 -3.44
N PHE A 108 -8.83 -18.11 -4.62
CA PHE A 108 -9.35 -18.61 -5.89
C PHE A 108 -8.79 -20.01 -6.23
N VAL A 109 -7.48 -20.23 -6.07
CA VAL A 109 -6.86 -21.55 -6.22
C VAL A 109 -7.51 -22.58 -5.29
N GLU A 110 -7.73 -22.22 -4.02
CA GLU A 110 -8.37 -23.10 -3.04
C GLU A 110 -9.81 -23.47 -3.45
N LEU A 111 -10.56 -22.52 -4.03
CA LEU A 111 -11.91 -22.75 -4.54
C LEU A 111 -11.89 -23.75 -5.72
N ILE A 112 -10.95 -23.60 -6.66
CA ILE A 112 -10.79 -24.54 -7.78
C ILE A 112 -10.47 -25.95 -7.26
N LEU A 113 -9.55 -26.08 -6.30
CA LEU A 113 -9.23 -27.37 -5.68
C LEU A 113 -10.44 -28.02 -5.00
N LYS A 114 -11.28 -27.22 -4.32
CA LYS A 114 -12.56 -27.72 -3.76
C LYS A 114 -13.51 -28.19 -4.86
N SER A 115 -13.61 -27.45 -5.95
CA SER A 115 -14.43 -27.83 -7.12
C SER A 115 -13.97 -29.16 -7.72
N ILE A 116 -12.65 -29.33 -7.90
CA ILE A 116 -12.05 -30.57 -8.39
C ILE A 116 -12.37 -31.73 -7.43
N ARG A 117 -12.25 -31.52 -6.12
CA ARG A 117 -12.59 -32.54 -5.11
C ARG A 117 -14.05 -32.96 -5.18
N ILE A 118 -14.98 -32.02 -5.40
CA ILE A 118 -16.40 -32.33 -5.58
C ILE A 118 -16.60 -33.19 -6.84
N ILE A 119 -15.94 -32.84 -7.96
CA ILE A 119 -16.00 -33.63 -9.19
C ILE A 119 -15.49 -35.06 -8.96
N GLN A 120 -14.38 -35.22 -8.24
CA GLN A 120 -13.82 -36.54 -7.90
C GLN A 120 -14.79 -37.35 -7.03
N LEU A 121 -15.40 -36.74 -6.01
CA LEU A 121 -16.38 -37.41 -5.16
C LEU A 121 -17.63 -37.84 -5.96
N SER A 122 -18.14 -36.98 -6.84
CA SER A 122 -19.26 -37.32 -7.71
C SER A 122 -18.92 -38.43 -8.72
N ALA A 123 -17.69 -38.47 -9.22
CA ALA A 123 -17.24 -39.55 -10.09
C ALA A 123 -17.11 -40.87 -9.31
N GLN A 124 -16.60 -40.81 -8.08
CA GLN A 124 -16.47 -41.96 -7.20
C GLN A 124 -17.85 -42.52 -6.78
N GLU A 125 -18.82 -41.66 -6.49
CA GLU A 125 -20.20 -42.08 -6.19
C GLU A 125 -20.86 -42.85 -7.35
N ILE A 126 -20.52 -42.55 -8.60
CA ILE A 126 -21.01 -43.29 -9.78
C ILE A 126 -20.33 -44.67 -9.88
N LEU A 127 -19.05 -44.77 -9.48
CA LEU A 127 -18.29 -46.03 -9.50
C LEU A 127 -18.68 -46.96 -8.35
N ASP A 128 -18.97 -46.39 -7.18
CA ASP A 128 -19.30 -47.14 -5.97
C ASP A 128 -20.75 -47.70 -6.02
N ASP A 129 -21.66 -47.05 -6.74
CA ASP A 129 -23.06 -47.49 -6.90
C ASP A 129 -23.51 -47.49 -8.39
N PRO A 130 -23.05 -48.49 -9.17
CA PRO A 130 -23.34 -48.59 -10.60
C PRO A 130 -24.77 -49.04 -10.92
N GLU A 131 -25.57 -49.49 -9.94
CA GLU A 131 -26.97 -49.87 -10.17
C GLU A 131 -27.93 -48.69 -10.04
N ARG A 132 -27.47 -47.57 -9.46
CA ARG A 132 -28.28 -46.40 -9.13
C ARG A 132 -28.85 -45.66 -10.35
N PHE A 133 -28.21 -45.77 -11.51
CA PHE A 133 -28.62 -45.08 -12.73
C PHE A 133 -28.49 -46.00 -13.95
N PRO A 134 -29.34 -45.83 -14.99
CA PRO A 134 -29.17 -46.50 -16.26
C PRO A 134 -27.80 -46.19 -16.90
N LEU A 135 -27.20 -47.16 -17.59
CA LEU A 135 -25.90 -47.05 -18.26
C LEU A 135 -25.76 -45.77 -19.12
N GLU A 136 -26.74 -45.46 -19.96
CA GLU A 136 -26.71 -44.23 -20.78
C GLU A 136 -26.62 -42.93 -19.96
N GLN A 137 -27.25 -42.92 -18.78
CA GLN A 137 -27.24 -41.76 -17.88
C GLN A 137 -25.92 -41.66 -17.12
N GLN A 138 -25.29 -42.79 -16.80
CA GLN A 138 -23.94 -42.84 -16.24
C GLN A 138 -22.89 -42.34 -17.23
N GLU A 139 -22.93 -42.80 -18.48
CA GLU A 139 -22.01 -42.36 -19.53
C GLU A 139 -22.07 -40.85 -19.74
N LYS A 140 -23.30 -40.28 -19.86
CA LYS A 140 -23.49 -38.83 -19.99
C LYS A 140 -22.95 -38.06 -18.79
N ARG A 141 -23.17 -38.55 -17.56
CA ARG A 141 -22.65 -37.91 -16.35
C ARG A 141 -21.12 -37.98 -16.25
N LEU A 142 -20.52 -39.13 -16.57
CA LEU A 142 -19.08 -39.30 -16.58
C LEU A 142 -18.42 -38.41 -17.65
N GLN A 143 -19.01 -38.30 -18.84
CA GLN A 143 -18.55 -37.37 -19.88
C GLN A 143 -18.60 -35.92 -19.40
N TYR A 144 -19.71 -35.52 -18.76
CA TYR A 144 -19.84 -34.17 -18.20
C TYR A 144 -18.82 -33.89 -17.09
N LEU A 145 -18.64 -34.82 -16.14
CA LEU A 145 -17.65 -34.69 -15.06
C LEU A 145 -16.23 -34.61 -15.61
N ARG A 146 -15.92 -35.39 -16.66
CA ARG A 146 -14.62 -35.36 -17.34
C ARG A 146 -14.37 -34.01 -18.00
N GLN A 147 -15.35 -33.45 -18.70
CA GLN A 147 -15.22 -32.13 -19.33
C GLN A 147 -14.99 -31.05 -18.26
N ARG A 148 -15.82 -31.05 -17.20
CA ARG A 148 -15.64 -30.13 -16.07
C ARG A 148 -14.28 -30.25 -15.40
N PHE A 149 -13.76 -31.47 -15.26
CA PHE A 149 -12.45 -31.71 -14.68
C PHE A 149 -11.34 -31.08 -15.52
N PHE A 150 -11.40 -31.22 -16.85
CA PHE A 150 -10.44 -30.56 -17.75
C PHE A 150 -10.52 -29.03 -17.65
N ASP A 151 -11.72 -28.46 -17.64
CA ASP A 151 -11.89 -27.01 -17.50
C ASP A 151 -11.30 -26.51 -16.17
N GLN A 152 -11.52 -27.24 -15.08
CA GLN A 152 -10.96 -26.89 -13.77
C GLN A 152 -9.44 -27.09 -13.71
N GLN A 153 -8.87 -28.07 -14.43
CA GLN A 153 -7.42 -28.23 -14.52
C GLN A 153 -6.75 -27.06 -15.26
N ILE A 154 -7.34 -26.61 -16.37
CA ILE A 154 -6.85 -25.44 -17.12
C ILE A 154 -6.93 -24.20 -16.22
N ALA A 155 -8.08 -23.98 -15.58
CA ALA A 155 -8.28 -22.86 -14.67
C ALA A 155 -7.31 -22.91 -13.47
N LEU A 156 -7.02 -24.11 -12.94
CA LEU A 156 -6.07 -24.30 -11.86
C LEU A 156 -4.67 -23.86 -12.30
N ARG A 157 -4.23 -24.32 -13.48
CA ARG A 157 -2.92 -23.99 -14.03
C ARG A 157 -2.76 -22.48 -14.25
N GLU A 158 -3.76 -21.84 -14.83
CA GLU A 158 -3.74 -20.37 -15.02
C GLU A 158 -3.72 -19.63 -13.68
N ALA A 159 -4.48 -20.12 -12.69
CA ALA A 159 -4.53 -19.51 -11.36
C ALA A 159 -3.21 -19.68 -10.59
N THR A 160 -2.54 -20.83 -10.71
CA THR A 160 -1.22 -21.07 -10.11
C THR A 160 -0.14 -20.26 -10.81
N ASP A 161 -0.11 -20.22 -12.14
CA ASP A 161 0.84 -19.40 -12.90
C ASP A 161 0.70 -17.91 -12.58
N ARG A 162 -0.54 -17.45 -12.32
CA ARG A 162 -0.81 -16.08 -11.89
C ARG A 162 -0.34 -15.81 -10.47
N LEU A 163 -0.50 -16.79 -9.57
CA LEU A 163 -0.05 -16.68 -8.17
C LEU A 163 1.47 -16.66 -8.08
N GLU A 164 2.16 -17.56 -8.79
CA GLU A 164 3.63 -17.60 -8.84
C GLU A 164 4.22 -16.28 -9.37
N ARG A 165 3.64 -15.72 -10.44
CA ARG A 165 4.05 -14.41 -10.96
C ARG A 165 3.91 -13.27 -9.93
N MET A 166 3.03 -13.40 -8.94
CA MET A 166 2.87 -12.43 -7.86
C MET A 166 3.85 -12.62 -6.70
N GLU A 167 4.48 -13.79 -6.55
CA GLU A 167 5.52 -14.04 -5.53
C GLU A 167 6.89 -13.46 -5.92
N TYR A 168 7.14 -13.27 -7.22
CA TYR A 168 8.38 -12.69 -7.74
C TYR A 168 8.33 -11.17 -7.99
N LEU A 169 7.29 -10.47 -7.50
CA LEU A 169 7.09 -9.01 -7.60
C LEU A 169 7.13 -8.35 -6.21
#